data_AF-A0A6J4QIW0-F1
#
_entry.id   AF-A0A6J4QIW0-F1
#
_cell.length_a   1.000
_cell.length_b   1.000
_cell.length_c   1.000
_cell.angle_alpha   90.00
_cell.angle_beta   90.00
_cell.angle_gamma   90.00
#
_symmetry.space_group_name_H-M   'P 1'
#
loop_
_entity.id
_entity.type
_entity.pdbx_description
1 polymer ?
#
loop_
_entity_poly.entity_id
_entity_poly.type
_entity_poly.pdbx_seq_one_letter_code
_entity_poly.pdbx_strand_id
1 'polypeptide(L)'
;TSGPLPPTAQGRGREAYSTSKLCNLLTATELARRFASAGDAVTSNAFDPGLMPGTGLARDANRVQRFAWHYVLPVLTVLPGVRSTAASGRHLARLIDDPTLDDVTGRYFAGGREKQPSAAARDPTTASTLWRESAELVALTPAMQP
;
A
#
# COMPACT_ATOMS: atom_id res chain seq x y z
N THR A 1 25.06 30.63 10.90
CA THR A 1 23.64 30.24 10.76
C THR A 1 23.57 28.93 10.01
N SER A 2 23.54 27.79 10.72
CA SER A 2 23.43 26.46 10.08
C SER A 2 21.97 26.15 9.80
N GLY A 3 21.52 26.44 8.59
CA GLY A 3 20.24 25.94 8.08
C GLY A 3 20.22 24.41 8.06
N PRO A 4 19.03 23.78 8.08
CA PRO A 4 18.93 22.32 8.04
C PRO A 4 19.63 21.77 6.80
N LEU A 5 20.41 20.70 6.99
CA LEU A 5 21.12 20.02 5.91
C LEU A 5 20.11 19.49 4.87
N PRO A 6 20.41 19.57 3.57
CA PRO A 6 19.54 19.05 2.53
C PRO A 6 19.33 17.54 2.72
N PRO A 7 18.13 17.02 2.42
CA PRO A 7 17.82 15.59 2.58
C PRO A 7 18.75 14.75 1.71
N THR A 8 19.26 13.67 2.28
CA THR A 8 20.11 12.71 1.57
C THR A 8 19.33 12.02 0.46
N ALA A 9 20.01 11.49 -0.56
CA ALA A 9 19.36 10.70 -1.62
C ALA A 9 18.50 9.54 -1.07
N GLN A 10 18.93 8.95 0.04
CA GLN A 10 18.18 7.90 0.75
C GLN A 10 16.90 8.43 1.42
N GLY A 11 16.93 9.66 1.95
CA GLY A 11 15.74 10.35 2.47
C GLY A 11 14.69 10.58 1.39
N ARG A 12 15.12 11.14 0.24
CA ARG A 12 14.24 11.35 -0.94
C ARG A 12 13.64 10.04 -1.46
N GLY A 13 14.41 8.96 -1.49
CA GLY A 13 13.92 7.64 -1.90
C GLY A 13 12.83 7.08 -0.98
N ARG A 14 12.96 7.26 0.34
CA ARG A 14 11.93 6.83 1.32
C ARG A 14 10.66 7.66 1.23
N GLU A 15 10.79 8.97 1.02
CA GLU A 15 9.65 9.87 0.79
C GLU A 15 8.91 9.46 -0.48
N ALA A 16 9.61 9.32 -1.62
CA ALA A 16 9.01 8.89 -2.89
C ALA A 16 8.32 7.53 -2.76
N TYR A 17 8.95 6.56 -2.07
CA TYR A 17 8.33 5.28 -1.80
C TYR A 17 7.06 5.41 -0.96
N SER A 18 7.10 6.20 0.12
CA SER A 18 5.93 6.43 0.99
C SER A 18 4.79 7.10 0.24
N THR A 19 5.10 8.09 -0.60
CA THR A 19 4.14 8.74 -1.50
C THR A 19 3.54 7.73 -2.49
N SER A 20 4.35 6.86 -3.10
CA SER A 20 3.82 5.82 -4.00
C SER A 20 2.85 4.87 -3.30
N LYS A 21 3.08 4.54 -2.03
CA LYS A 21 2.15 3.72 -1.23
C LYS A 21 0.87 4.47 -0.89
N LEU A 22 0.96 5.76 -0.60
CA LEU A 22 -0.22 6.62 -0.46
C LEU A 22 -1.05 6.63 -1.76
N CYS A 23 -0.39 6.76 -2.92
CA CYS A 23 -1.07 6.72 -4.22
C CYS A 23 -1.82 5.40 -4.44
N ASN A 24 -1.26 4.26 -4.04
CA ASN A 24 -1.96 2.97 -4.13
C ASN A 24 -3.26 2.95 -3.31
N LEU A 25 -3.24 3.47 -2.07
CA LEU A 25 -4.44 3.53 -1.22
C LEU A 25 -5.52 4.45 -1.81
N LEU A 26 -5.10 5.62 -2.30
CA LEU A 26 -6.00 6.58 -2.95
C LEU A 26 -6.61 6.00 -4.22
N THR A 27 -5.81 5.29 -5.03
CA THR A 27 -6.27 4.61 -6.25
C THR A 27 -7.31 3.54 -5.93
N ALA A 28 -7.05 2.68 -4.94
CA ALA A 28 -8.01 1.65 -4.53
C ALA A 28 -9.34 2.25 -4.06
N THR A 29 -9.27 3.36 -3.33
CA THR A 29 -10.45 4.09 -2.83
C THR A 29 -11.25 4.73 -3.98
N GLU A 30 -10.56 5.34 -4.94
CA GLU A 30 -11.21 5.96 -6.10
C GLU A 30 -11.83 4.92 -7.05
N LEU A 31 -11.18 3.78 -7.25
CA LEU A 31 -11.76 2.64 -7.99
C LEU A 31 -13.04 2.15 -7.34
N ALA A 32 -13.05 1.98 -6.02
CA ALA A 32 -14.25 1.56 -5.29
C ALA A 32 -15.41 2.54 -5.51
N ARG A 33 -15.13 3.86 -5.49
CA ARG A 33 -16.13 4.90 -5.77
C ARG A 33 -16.66 4.83 -7.19
N ARG A 34 -15.78 4.59 -8.17
CA ARG A 34 -16.13 4.53 -9.60
C ARG A 34 -16.99 3.33 -9.93
N PHE A 35 -16.58 2.12 -9.52
CA PHE A 35 -17.38 0.90 -9.71
C PHE A 35 -18.77 1.02 -9.07
N ALA A 36 -18.84 1.53 -7.83
CA ALA A 36 -20.12 1.78 -7.18
C ALA A 36 -20.99 2.78 -7.95
N SER A 37 -20.40 3.83 -8.54
CA SER A 37 -21.12 4.83 -9.34
C SER A 37 -21.60 4.27 -10.68
N ALA A 38 -20.86 3.31 -11.26
CA ALA A 38 -21.20 2.62 -12.49
C ALA A 38 -22.22 1.48 -12.28
N GLY A 39 -22.51 1.11 -11.03
CA GLY A 39 -23.35 -0.05 -10.70
C GLY A 39 -22.65 -1.39 -10.97
N ASP A 40 -21.32 -1.40 -11.03
CA ASP A 40 -20.52 -2.61 -11.19
C ASP A 40 -20.39 -3.33 -9.83
N ALA A 41 -20.39 -4.67 -9.86
CA ALA A 41 -20.21 -5.53 -8.70
C ALA A 41 -18.74 -5.67 -8.29
N VAL A 42 -17.80 -5.14 -9.07
CA VAL A 42 -16.36 -5.20 -8.76
C VAL A 42 -16.03 -4.45 -7.47
N THR A 43 -15.36 -5.13 -6.53
CA THR A 43 -14.82 -4.51 -5.31
C THR A 43 -13.36 -4.10 -5.47
N SER A 44 -12.97 -3.04 -4.75
CA SER A 44 -11.59 -2.57 -4.73
C SER A 44 -11.17 -2.24 -3.31
N ASN A 45 -10.15 -2.95 -2.80
CA ASN A 45 -9.60 -2.80 -1.46
C ASN A 45 -8.07 -2.68 -1.50
N ALA A 46 -7.49 -1.99 -0.53
CA ALA A 46 -6.04 -1.89 -0.38
C ALA A 46 -5.54 -2.91 0.67
N PHE A 47 -4.46 -3.62 0.38
CA PHE A 47 -3.84 -4.58 1.29
C PHE A 47 -2.37 -4.24 1.57
N ASP A 48 -2.03 -4.10 2.85
CA ASP A 48 -0.66 -4.06 3.35
C ASP A 48 -0.29 -5.41 4.00
N PRO A 49 0.65 -6.16 3.40
CA PRO A 49 1.09 -7.43 3.97
C PRO A 49 1.92 -7.28 5.26
N GLY A 50 2.33 -6.06 5.61
CA GLY A 50 3.27 -5.76 6.68
C GLY A 50 4.73 -5.95 6.26
N LEU A 51 5.64 -5.71 7.22
CA LEU A 51 7.05 -5.94 7.05
C LEU A 51 7.32 -7.44 6.96
N MET A 52 7.90 -7.88 5.85
CA MET A 52 8.21 -9.28 5.60
C MET A 52 9.73 -9.47 5.48
N PRO A 53 10.41 -9.90 6.56
CA PRO A 53 11.84 -10.22 6.52
C PRO A 53 12.14 -11.27 5.44
N GLY A 54 13.31 -11.17 4.83
CA GLY A 54 13.72 -12.05 3.70
C GLY A 54 13.16 -11.66 2.33
N THR A 55 12.21 -10.73 2.22
CA THR A 55 11.84 -10.13 0.93
C THR A 55 12.91 -9.11 0.50
N GLY A 56 13.18 -8.99 -0.80
CA GLY A 56 14.19 -8.09 -1.36
C GLY A 56 13.94 -6.59 -1.14
N LEU A 57 12.94 -6.20 -0.34
CA LEU A 57 12.60 -4.81 -0.01
C LEU A 57 13.73 -4.07 0.73
N ALA A 58 14.64 -4.80 1.37
CA ALA A 58 15.84 -4.27 2.02
C ALA A 58 17.13 -4.56 1.23
N ARG A 59 17.03 -4.82 -0.09
CA ARG A 59 18.19 -5.16 -0.95
C ARG A 59 19.32 -4.13 -0.88
N ASP A 60 18.98 -2.84 -0.74
CA ASP A 60 19.93 -1.72 -0.71
C ASP A 60 20.27 -1.24 0.71
N ALA A 61 19.89 -2.01 1.74
CA ALA A 61 20.26 -1.71 3.11
C ALA A 61 21.75 -2.04 3.36
N ASN A 62 22.47 -1.21 4.12
CA ASN A 62 23.91 -1.38 4.40
C ASN A 62 24.21 -2.79 4.96
N ARG A 63 25.45 -3.30 4.77
CA ARG A 63 25.84 -4.69 5.16
C ARG A 63 25.46 -5.08 6.60
N VAL A 64 25.49 -4.12 7.53
CA VAL A 64 25.06 -4.29 8.93
C VAL A 64 23.52 -4.42 9.05
N GLN A 65 22.75 -3.67 8.26
CA GLN A 65 21.28 -3.82 8.18
C GLN A 65 20.87 -5.12 7.50
N ARG A 66 21.60 -5.61 6.48
CA ARG A 66 21.34 -6.94 5.89
C ARG A 66 21.62 -8.07 6.89
N PHE A 67 22.66 -7.92 7.71
CA PHE A 67 22.93 -8.84 8.82
C PHE A 67 21.82 -8.82 9.87
N ALA A 68 21.38 -7.65 10.33
CA ALA A 68 20.24 -7.53 11.23
C ALA A 68 18.92 -8.05 10.61
N TRP A 69 18.71 -7.83 9.31
CA TRP A 69 17.54 -8.31 8.56
C TRP A 69 17.48 -9.82 8.43
N HIS A 70 18.63 -10.49 8.32
CA HIS A 70 18.69 -11.93 8.16
C HIS A 70 18.73 -12.69 9.50
N TYR A 71 19.36 -12.11 10.54
CA TYR A 71 19.60 -12.80 11.81
C TYR A 71 18.81 -12.25 13.01
N VAL A 72 18.31 -11.01 12.96
CA VAL A 72 17.59 -10.37 14.08
C VAL A 72 16.09 -10.26 13.79
N LEU A 73 15.70 -9.90 12.56
CA LEU A 73 14.29 -9.74 12.18
C LEU A 73 13.43 -11.01 12.21
N PRO A 74 13.94 -12.24 11.97
CA PRO A 74 13.15 -13.46 12.19
C PRO A 74 12.74 -13.68 13.66
N VAL A 75 13.53 -13.16 14.61
CA VAL A 75 13.21 -13.17 16.05
C VAL A 75 12.18 -12.08 16.39
N LEU A 76 12.01 -11.08 15.53
CA LEU A 76 11.07 -9.97 15.67
C LEU A 76 9.71 -10.21 14.99
N THR A 77 9.37 -11.43 14.58
CA THR A 77 8.00 -11.78 14.15
C THR A 77 6.95 -11.56 15.25
N VAL A 78 7.40 -11.31 16.48
CA VAL A 78 6.59 -10.92 17.65
C VAL A 78 6.24 -9.42 17.63
N LEU A 79 6.92 -8.59 16.82
CA LEU A 79 6.61 -7.16 16.70
C LEU A 79 5.37 -6.92 15.84
N PRO A 80 4.48 -5.99 16.26
CA PRO A 80 3.30 -5.64 15.48
C PRO A 80 3.72 -5.14 14.10
N GLY A 81 3.24 -5.83 13.05
CA GLY A 81 3.51 -5.47 11.66
C GLY A 81 4.56 -6.33 10.96
N VAL A 82 5.29 -7.20 11.67
CA VAL A 82 6.22 -8.16 11.05
C VAL A 82 5.50 -9.49 10.81
N ARG A 83 5.55 -10.03 9.59
CA ARG A 83 4.87 -11.29 9.22
C ARG A 83 5.72 -12.17 8.32
N SER A 84 5.48 -13.47 8.35
CA SER A 84 6.04 -14.39 7.36
C SER A 84 5.32 -14.25 6.02
N THR A 85 6.02 -14.58 4.93
CA THR A 85 5.45 -14.61 3.58
C THR A 85 4.22 -15.51 3.46
N ALA A 86 4.27 -16.69 4.08
CA ALA A 86 3.14 -17.62 4.11
C ALA A 86 1.93 -17.04 4.85
N ALA A 87 2.13 -16.34 5.98
CA ALA A 87 1.03 -15.72 6.72
C ALA A 87 0.39 -14.58 5.93
N SER A 88 1.19 -13.68 5.35
CA SER A 88 0.65 -12.59 4.53
C SER A 88 -0.01 -13.09 3.25
N GLY A 89 0.50 -14.17 2.65
CA GLY A 89 -0.14 -14.83 1.52
C GLY A 89 -1.53 -15.39 1.87
N ARG A 90 -1.67 -16.07 3.02
CA ARG A 90 -2.98 -16.53 3.51
C ARG A 90 -3.95 -15.38 3.78
N HIS A 91 -3.47 -14.27 4.33
CA HIS A 91 -4.32 -13.09 4.52
C HIS A 91 -4.80 -12.51 3.20
N LEU A 92 -3.94 -12.44 2.18
CA LEU A 92 -4.34 -11.98 0.86
C LEU A 92 -5.34 -12.93 0.20
N ALA A 93 -5.09 -14.25 0.25
CA ALA A 93 -6.00 -15.26 -0.29
C ALA A 93 -7.41 -15.11 0.32
N ARG A 94 -7.48 -14.94 1.65
CA ARG A 94 -8.73 -14.68 2.36
C ARG A 94 -9.48 -13.45 1.84
N LEU A 95 -8.78 -12.36 1.53
CA LEU A 95 -9.43 -11.15 0.99
C LEU A 95 -10.04 -11.37 -0.40
N ILE A 96 -9.67 -12.43 -1.10
CA ILE A 96 -10.13 -12.77 -2.44
C ILE A 96 -11.19 -13.88 -2.39
N ASP A 97 -11.09 -14.84 -1.46
CA ASP A 97 -11.89 -16.07 -1.45
C ASP A 97 -12.91 -16.19 -0.31
N ASP A 98 -12.89 -15.31 0.69
CA ASP A 98 -13.81 -15.35 1.83
C ASP A 98 -15.15 -14.69 1.47
N PRO A 99 -16.28 -15.44 1.38
CA PRO A 99 -17.56 -14.89 0.96
C PRO A 99 -18.10 -13.80 1.90
N THR A 100 -17.59 -13.73 3.13
CA THR A 100 -17.95 -12.64 4.07
C THR A 100 -17.40 -11.28 3.65
N LEU A 101 -16.54 -11.24 2.64
CA LEU A 101 -15.89 -10.05 2.10
C LEU A 101 -16.33 -9.70 0.67
N ASP A 102 -17.25 -10.46 0.06
CA ASP A 102 -17.67 -10.28 -1.34
C ASP A 102 -18.18 -8.86 -1.63
N ASP A 103 -18.95 -8.28 -0.69
CA ASP A 103 -19.51 -6.93 -0.83
C ASP A 103 -18.63 -5.83 -0.20
N VAL A 104 -17.45 -6.20 0.33
CA VAL A 104 -16.58 -5.25 1.00
C VAL A 104 -15.75 -4.48 -0.02
N THR A 105 -15.95 -3.17 -0.09
CA THR A 105 -15.22 -2.29 -1.03
C THR A 105 -14.75 -0.99 -0.36
N GLY A 106 -13.68 -0.41 -0.90
CA GLY A 106 -13.07 0.83 -0.42
C GLY A 106 -12.41 0.71 0.95
N ARG A 107 -12.07 -0.51 1.39
CA ARG A 107 -11.44 -0.76 2.71
C ARG A 107 -9.93 -0.93 2.59
N TYR A 108 -9.26 -0.72 3.72
CA TYR A 108 -7.83 -0.96 3.88
C TYR A 108 -7.60 -2.09 4.88
N PHE A 109 -6.82 -3.08 4.48
CA PHE A 109 -6.47 -4.24 5.29
C PHE A 109 -4.98 -4.26 5.55
N ALA A 110 -4.57 -4.30 6.82
CA ALA A 110 -3.18 -4.46 7.20
C ALA A 110 -2.99 -5.74 7.99
N GLY A 111 -2.33 -6.73 7.35
CA GLY A 111 -2.11 -8.02 7.97
C GLY A 111 -3.38 -8.83 8.25
N GLY A 112 -4.32 -8.82 7.30
CA GLY A 112 -5.54 -9.62 7.34
C GLY A 112 -6.66 -9.04 8.20
N ARG A 113 -6.52 -7.80 8.68
CA ARG A 113 -7.55 -7.09 9.45
C ARG A 113 -7.82 -5.73 8.82
N GLU A 114 -9.08 -5.35 8.75
CA GLU A 114 -9.46 -3.99 8.37
C GLU A 114 -8.84 -2.99 9.35
N LYS A 115 -8.31 -1.90 8.81
CA LYS A 115 -7.77 -0.78 9.57
C LYS A 115 -8.17 0.54 8.92
N GLN A 116 -8.25 1.58 9.74
CA GLN A 116 -8.39 2.93 9.23
C GLN A 116 -7.05 3.44 8.69
N PRO A 117 -6.97 3.86 7.42
CA PRO A 117 -5.77 4.47 6.88
C PRO A 117 -5.63 5.93 7.35
N SER A 118 -4.48 6.54 7.07
CA SER A 118 -4.18 7.93 7.44
C SER A 118 -5.22 8.91 6.87
N ALA A 119 -5.32 10.11 7.44
CA ALA A 119 -6.24 11.14 6.94
C ALA A 119 -5.96 11.50 5.47
N ALA A 120 -4.68 11.62 5.09
CA ALA A 120 -4.27 11.88 3.71
C ALA A 120 -4.74 10.78 2.74
N ALA A 121 -4.75 9.51 3.17
CA ALA A 121 -5.21 8.38 2.36
C ALA A 121 -6.73 8.29 2.24
N ARG A 122 -7.48 9.17 2.94
CA ARG A 122 -8.96 9.19 2.94
C ARG A 122 -9.52 10.45 2.31
N ASP A 123 -8.69 11.36 1.80
CA ASP A 123 -9.18 12.58 1.17
C ASP A 123 -9.71 12.28 -0.25
N PRO A 124 -11.04 12.38 -0.48
CA PRO A 124 -11.62 12.10 -1.79
C PRO A 124 -11.16 13.09 -2.86
N THR A 125 -10.80 14.33 -2.48
CA THR A 125 -10.33 15.34 -3.42
C THR A 125 -8.97 14.97 -3.98
N THR A 126 -8.03 14.60 -3.09
CA THR A 126 -6.72 14.08 -3.49
C THR A 126 -6.86 12.80 -4.31
N ALA A 127 -7.75 11.88 -3.94
CA ALA A 127 -7.95 10.63 -4.70
C ALA A 127 -8.43 10.88 -6.14
N SER A 128 -9.44 11.74 -6.31
CA SER A 128 -9.96 12.12 -7.63
C SER A 128 -8.91 12.86 -8.49
N THR A 129 -8.15 13.76 -7.86
CA THR A 129 -7.07 14.51 -8.54
C THR A 129 -5.97 13.58 -8.99
N LEU A 130 -5.49 12.71 -8.10
CA LEU A 130 -4.47 11.70 -8.40
C LEU A 130 -4.91 10.82 -9.57
N TRP A 131 -6.16 10.36 -9.58
CA TRP A 131 -6.68 9.54 -10.67
C TRP A 131 -6.64 10.27 -12.00
N ARG A 132 -7.17 11.50 -12.06
CA ARG A 132 -7.20 12.31 -13.28
C ARG A 132 -5.79 12.50 -13.83
N GLU A 133 -4.86 12.95 -13.00
CA GLU A 133 -3.47 13.18 -13.39
C GLU A 133 -2.76 11.88 -13.80
N SER A 134 -2.99 10.79 -13.07
CA SER A 134 -2.43 9.47 -13.43
C SER A 134 -2.96 8.97 -14.77
N ALA A 135 -4.26 9.13 -15.02
CA ALA A 135 -4.89 8.76 -16.30
C ALA A 135 -4.32 9.56 -17.47
N GLU A 136 -4.07 10.87 -17.27
CA GLU A 136 -3.37 11.71 -18.26
C GLU A 136 -1.94 11.21 -18.51
N LEU A 137 -1.18 10.92 -17.45
CA LEU A 137 0.22 10.46 -17.52
C LEU A 137 0.38 9.12 -18.26
N VAL A 138 -0.57 8.20 -18.09
CA VAL A 138 -0.55 6.89 -18.76
C VAL A 138 -1.41 6.84 -20.02
N ALA A 139 -1.91 7.99 -20.49
CA ALA A 139 -2.75 8.12 -21.68
C ALA A 139 -4.01 7.22 -21.69
N LEU A 140 -4.68 7.08 -20.54
CA LEU A 140 -5.94 6.36 -20.44
C LEU A 140 -7.07 7.14 -21.12
N THR A 141 -7.70 6.52 -22.12
CA THR A 141 -8.87 7.09 -22.79
C THR A 141 -10.14 6.94 -21.93
N PRO A 142 -11.17 7.78 -22.12
CA PRO A 142 -12.43 7.66 -21.38
C PRO A 142 -13.10 6.28 -21.50
N ALA A 143 -12.97 5.62 -22.65
CA ALA A 143 -13.52 4.27 -22.88
C ALA A 143 -12.81 3.16 -22.07
N MET A 144 -11.62 3.44 -21.53
CA MET A 144 -10.83 2.50 -20.73
C MET A 144 -10.96 2.75 -19.23
N GLN A 145 -11.71 3.78 -18.82
CA GLN A 145 -11.90 4.10 -17.41
C GLN A 145 -13.12 3.35 -16.86
N PRO A 146 -13.05 2.86 -15.61
CA PRO A 146 -14.18 2.30 -14.89
C PRO A 146 -15.16 3.38 -14.42
#